data_AF-A0AAT9HSY4-F1
#
_entry.id   AF-A0AAT9HSY4-F1
#
_cell.length_a   1.000
_cell.length_b   1.000
_cell.length_c   1.000
_cell.angle_alpha   90.00
_cell.angle_beta   90.00
_cell.angle_gamma   90.00
#
_symmetry.space_group_name_H-M   'P 1'
#
loop_
_entity.id
_entity.type
_entity.pdbx_description
1 polymer ?
#
loop_
_entity_poly.entity_id
_entity_poly.type
_entity_poly.pdbx_seq_one_letter_code
_entity_poly.pdbx_strand_id
1 'polypeptide(L)' 'MIRRVTVPTLFPPPVYSHVSVVEAGTRLAFLAGSVPLDADGKLVGEGIRCGRPGG' A
#
# COMPACT_ATOMS: atom_id res chain seq x y z
N MET A 1 -1.44 12.64 17.63
CA MET A 1 -0.19 12.75 16.84
C MET A 1 -0.30 11.87 15.61
N ILE A 2 0.15 12.33 14.43
CA ILE A 2 0.14 11.52 13.19
C ILE A 2 1.57 11.16 12.77
N ARG A 3 1.84 9.87 12.56
CA ARG A 3 3.13 9.36 12.09
C ARG A 3 2.95 8.70 10.73
N ARG A 4 3.72 9.15 9.74
CA ARG A 4 3.81 8.52 8.42
C ARG A 4 4.90 7.46 8.43
N VAL A 5 4.61 6.29 7.88
CA VAL A 5 5.54 5.16 7.78
C VAL A 5 5.61 4.69 6.33
N THR A 6 6.82 4.51 5.83
CA THR A 6 7.13 3.86 4.55
C THR A 6 7.87 2.55 4.84
N VAL A 7 7.49 1.47 4.15
CA VAL A 7 8.15 0.16 4.27
C VAL A 7 9.27 0.07 3.23
N PRO A 8 10.55 -0.10 3.62
CA PRO A 8 11.69 -0.06 2.69
C PRO A 8 11.69 -1.15 1.62
N THR A 9 11.01 -2.28 1.88
CA THR A 9 10.92 -3.41 0.94
C THR A 9 9.77 -3.27 -0.06
N LEU A 10 8.98 -2.20 0.03
CA LEU A 10 7.91 -1.88 -0.91
C LEU A 10 8.33 -0.70 -1.78
N PHE A 11 7.73 -0.62 -2.96
CA PHE A 11 7.95 0.49 -3.89
C PHE A 11 7.72 1.84 -3.20
N PRO A 12 8.64 2.82 -3.35
CA PRO A 12 8.53 4.11 -2.67
C PRO A 12 7.35 4.94 -3.20
N PRO A 13 6.41 5.37 -2.33
CA PRO A 13 5.23 6.11 -2.76
C PRO A 13 5.57 7.57 -3.10
N PRO A 14 5.02 8.14 -4.20
CA PRO A 14 5.43 9.45 -4.71
C PRO A 14 4.90 10.65 -3.92
N VAL A 15 3.69 10.56 -3.34
CA VAL A 15 3.01 11.67 -2.63
C VAL A 15 2.21 11.22 -1.40
N TYR A 16 2.24 9.94 -1.07
CA TYR A 16 1.52 9.34 0.07
C TYR A 16 2.44 8.47 0.94
N SER A 17 1.92 7.85 2.00
CA SER A 17 2.68 6.94 2.86
C SER A 17 1.99 5.58 2.92
N HIS A 18 2.77 4.50 3.02
CA HIS A 18 2.24 3.13 3.12
C HIS A 18 1.29 2.98 4.30
N VAL A 19 1.65 3.59 5.44
CA VAL A 19 0.83 3.60 6.65
C VAL A 19 0.84 4.98 7.27
N SER A 20 -0.33 5.43 7.72
CA SER A 20 -0.45 6.54 8.67
C SER A 20 -0.92 6.01 10.01
N VAL A 21 -0.10 6.17 11.05
CA VAL A 21 -0.44 5.78 12.42
C VAL A 21 -0.94 7.01 13.16
N VAL A 22 -2.13 6.91 13.75
CA VAL A 22 -2.75 7.98 14.54
C VAL A 22 -2.89 7.49 15.98
N GLU A 23 -2.32 8.25 16.90
CA GLU A 23 -2.52 8.09 18.34
C GLU A 23 -3.72 8.95 18.74
N ALA A 24 -4.91 8.34 18.82
CA ALA A 24 -6.16 8.98 19.21
C ALA A 24 -6.87 8.15 20.30
N GLY A 25 -6.22 7.97 21.45
CA GLY A 25 -6.71 7.14 22.57
C GLY A 25 -6.59 5.63 22.34
N THR A 26 -6.53 5.20 21.09
CA THR A 26 -6.09 3.87 20.62
C THR A 26 -5.15 4.04 19.43
N ARG A 27 -4.27 3.05 19.22
CA ARG A 27 -3.26 3.09 18.15
C ARG A 27 -3.87 2.57 16.85
N LEU A 28 -4.31 3.48 15.99
CA LEU A 28 -4.96 3.16 14.72
C LEU A 28 -3.97 3.28 13.56
N ALA A 29 -3.96 2.29 12.67
CA ALA A 29 -3.13 2.27 11.47
C ALA A 29 -4.02 2.31 10.21
N PHE A 30 -3.86 3.35 9.40
CA PHE A 30 -4.53 3.49 8.11
C PHE A 30 -3.58 3.04 7.00
N LEU A 31 -3.94 1.96 6.31
CA LEU A 31 -3.18 1.33 5.23
C LEU A 31 -3.62 1.91 3.89
N ALA A 32 -2.66 2.25 3.02
CA ALA A 32 -2.96 2.61 1.64
C ALA A 32 -3.46 1.38 0.84
N GLY A 33 -4.28 1.60 -0.19
CA GLY A 33 -4.65 0.55 -1.13
C GLY A 33 -3.40 -0.01 -1.83
N SER A 34 -3.23 -1.34 -1.80
CA SER A 34 -2.07 -2.00 -2.40
C SER A 34 -2.33 -2.35 -3.86
N VAL A 35 -1.36 -2.07 -4.73
CA VAL A 35 -1.31 -2.52 -6.12
C VAL A 35 -0.34 -3.71 -6.17
N PRO A 36 -0.61 -4.78 -6.94
CA PRO A 36 0.28 -5.95 -7.02
C PRO A 36 1.55 -5.61 -7.79
N LEU A 37 2.40 -4.79 -7.20
CA LEU A 37 3.73 -4.46 -7.70
C LEU A 37 4.76 -5.29 -6.94
N ASP A 38 5.82 -5.70 -7.63
CA ASP A 38 7.01 -6.24 -7.00
C ASP A 38 7.87 -5.12 -6.37
N ALA A 39 9.00 -5.51 -5.77
CA ALA A 39 9.93 -4.59 -5.12
C ALA A 39 10.58 -3.59 -6.10
N ASP A 40 10.64 -3.94 -7.39
CA ASP A 40 11.15 -3.08 -8.47
C ASP A 40 10.05 -2.16 -9.05
N GLY A 41 8.81 -2.25 -8.54
CA GLY A 41 7.67 -1.48 -9.00
C GLY A 41 7.02 -2.03 -10.28
N LYS A 42 7.35 -3.25 -10.70
CA LYS A 42 6.74 -3.88 -11.88
C LYS A 42 5.46 -4.60 -11.50
N LEU A 43 4.49 -4.59 -12.41
CA LEU A 43 3.22 -5.26 -12.22
C LEU A 43 3.39 -6.78 -12.20
N VAL A 44 2.96 -7.41 -11.11
CA VAL A 44 2.87 -8.86 -11.00
C VAL A 44 1.50 -9.29 -11.51
N GLY A 45 1.47 -10.24 -12.47
CA GLY A 45 0.22 -10.76 -13.03
C GLY A 45 -0.37 -9.90 -14.15
N GLU A 46 0.46 -9.34 -15.02
CA GLU A 46 0.00 -8.67 -16.25
C GLU A 46 -1.07 -9.49 -16.98
N GLY A 47 -2.22 -8.87 -17.23
CA GLY A 47 -3.36 -9.49 -17.90
C GLY A 47 -4.44 -10.08 -16.98
N ILE A 48 -4.18 -10.25 -15.68
CA ILE A 48 -5.20 -10.65 -14.70
C ILE A 48 -5.78 -9.39 -14.05
N ARG A 49 -7.05 -9.10 -14.31
CA ARG A 49 -7.75 -8.03 -13.60
C ARG A 49 -7.92 -8.43 -12.13
N CYS A 50 -7.44 -7.59 -11.22
CA CYS A 50 -7.74 -7.71 -9.80
C CYS A 50 -9.26 -7.63 -9.60
N GLY A 51 -9.91 -8.78 -9.41
CA GLY A 51 -11.31 -8.84 -8.99
C GLY A 51 -12.37 -9.12 -10.06
N ARG A 52 -12.04 -9.68 -11.23
CA ARG A 52 -13.08 -10.25 -12.12
C ARG A 52 -12.80 -11.73 -12.39
N PRO A 53 -13.57 -12.68 -11.82
CA PRO A 53 -13.59 -14.03 -12.39
C PRO A 53 -14.04 -13.90 -13.85
N GLY A 54 -13.47 -14.71 -14.74
CA GLY A 54 -13.87 -14.76 -16.15
C GLY A 54 -15.40 -14.83 -16.27
N GLY A 55 -15.94 -14.12 -17.26
CA GLY A 55 -17.36 -14.18 -17.60
C GLY A 55 -17.77 -15.55 -18.12
#